data_AF-A0A1U7S996-F1
#
_entry.id   AF-A0A1U7S996-F1
#
_cell.length_a   1.000
_cell.length_b   1.000
_cell.length_c   1.000
_cell.angle_alpha   90.00
_cell.angle_beta   90.00
_cell.angle_gamma   90.00
#
_symmetry.space_group_name_H-M   'P 1'
#
loop_
_entity.id
_entity.type
_entity.pdbx_description
1 polymer ?
#
loop_
_entity_poly.entity_id
_entity_poly.type
_entity_poly.pdbx_seq_one_letter_code
_entity_poly.pdbx_strand_id
1 'polypeptide(L)'
;MEEEVSQMQPLNEKQVQNSEGGYVWQVTDMNRLHRFLCFGSEGGTYYIGEKKLGFENTEALIRLIEDGKGCDVVQEIKTFSVEGRTAKQEPLLFALAVCSQCSDAKTKQAAFKAISEVCRIPTHLFTLIQFKKDLKEGMKCGMWGRALRKAVADWYNGKNGMAVALAVTKYKQRNGWSHKDLLRLSHLKPANEGIAVLTKYITKGWKEVQDAYKEKALSVETEKLLKYLEAVEKVKRTKDELEVIHLIEEYSLVREHLPTNHLKSKEVWKALLQEMPLTAMLRNLGKMTAISVLEPGSPEVSLVCERLKNEKMLKKARIHPFHILVALETYKGERGIRGKLHWRPDGDILEALDASFYKTFKVVEPTGKRFILAVDVSGSMSQKVLGSVLDASTVAAAMCMVRID
;
A
#
# COMPACT_ATOMS: atom_id res chain seq x y z
N MET A 1 -12.46 13.64 52.95
CA MET A 1 -11.25 13.59 52.12
C MET A 1 -11.36 12.30 51.33
N GLU A 2 -11.80 12.39 50.08
CA GLU A 2 -11.67 11.23 49.17
C GLU A 2 -10.17 11.01 48.99
N GLU A 3 -9.67 9.81 49.31
CA GLU A 3 -8.28 9.46 49.01
C GLU A 3 -8.10 9.60 47.49
N GLU A 4 -7.28 10.55 47.06
CA GLU A 4 -6.91 10.69 45.65
C GLU A 4 -6.16 9.43 45.23
N VAL A 5 -6.87 8.51 44.58
CA VAL A 5 -6.28 7.28 44.05
C VAL A 5 -5.33 7.67 42.92
N SER A 6 -4.04 7.59 43.21
CA SER A 6 -2.97 7.88 42.25
C SER A 6 -2.92 6.82 41.15
N GLN A 7 -2.47 7.20 39.95
CA GLN A 7 -2.23 6.28 38.83
C GLN A 7 -1.17 5.20 39.15
N MET A 8 -0.37 5.40 40.21
CA MET A 8 0.61 4.43 40.70
C MET A 8 -0.03 3.28 41.52
N GLN A 9 -1.34 3.30 41.73
CA GLN A 9 -2.09 2.24 42.40
C GLN A 9 -3.17 1.65 41.47
N PRO A 10 -3.41 0.33 41.52
CA PRO A 10 -4.46 -0.28 40.72
C PRO A 10 -5.84 0.13 41.25
N LEU A 11 -6.71 0.61 40.36
CA LEU A 11 -8.11 0.90 40.67
C LEU A 11 -8.92 -0.38 40.90
N ASN A 12 -8.56 -1.48 40.23
CA ASN A 12 -9.12 -2.83 40.43
C ASN A 12 -8.20 -3.91 39.86
N GLU A 13 -8.53 -5.18 40.13
CA GLU A 13 -7.78 -6.37 39.71
C GLU A 13 -7.63 -6.54 38.19
N LYS A 14 -8.43 -5.84 37.38
CA LYS A 14 -8.38 -5.93 35.91
C LYS A 14 -7.35 -4.97 35.29
N GLN A 15 -6.74 -4.10 36.08
CA GLN A 15 -5.70 -3.20 35.60
C GLN A 15 -4.34 -3.89 35.57
N VAL A 16 -3.53 -3.49 34.59
CA VAL A 16 -2.15 -3.94 34.38
C VAL A 16 -1.23 -2.72 34.38
N GLN A 17 0.02 -2.91 34.76
CA GLN A 17 1.02 -1.85 34.71
C GLN A 17 1.40 -1.52 33.25
N ASN A 18 1.50 -0.23 32.95
CA ASN A 18 2.05 0.28 31.69
C ASN A 18 3.59 0.36 31.75
N SER A 19 4.20 0.88 30.68
CA SER A 19 5.67 0.95 30.56
C SER A 19 6.37 1.84 31.61
N GLU A 20 5.65 2.76 32.23
CA GLU A 20 6.16 3.69 33.27
C GLU A 20 5.72 3.27 34.68
N GLY A 21 5.11 2.08 34.83
CA GLY A 21 4.66 1.53 36.11
C GLY A 21 3.29 2.00 36.60
N GLY A 22 2.62 2.90 35.87
CA GLY A 22 1.24 3.32 36.17
C GLY A 22 0.20 2.28 35.73
N TYR A 23 -0.94 2.19 36.40
CA TYR A 23 -1.96 1.18 36.13
C TYR A 23 -2.99 1.63 35.08
N VAL A 24 -3.26 0.77 34.11
CA VAL A 24 -4.20 0.99 33.00
C VAL A 24 -4.95 -0.29 32.67
N TRP A 25 -6.02 -0.20 31.88
CA TRP A 25 -6.67 -1.41 31.34
C TRP A 25 -5.97 -1.92 30.09
N GLN A 26 -5.83 -3.24 30.01
CA GLN A 26 -5.42 -3.88 28.78
C GLN A 26 -6.51 -3.69 27.71
N VAL A 27 -6.10 -3.17 26.55
CA VAL A 27 -6.99 -3.05 25.40
C VAL A 27 -7.42 -4.44 24.93
N THR A 28 -8.68 -4.59 24.51
CA THR A 28 -9.18 -5.86 23.96
C THR A 28 -8.36 -6.28 22.75
N ASP A 29 -8.16 -7.59 22.54
CA ASP A 29 -7.32 -8.07 21.44
C ASP A 29 -7.85 -7.62 20.06
N MET A 30 -9.17 -7.49 19.88
CA MET A 30 -9.75 -6.97 18.63
C MET A 30 -9.43 -5.48 18.40
N ASN A 31 -9.52 -4.65 19.44
CA ASN A 31 -9.10 -3.24 19.33
C ASN A 31 -7.58 -3.12 19.14
N ARG A 32 -6.80 -4.04 19.71
CA ARG A 32 -5.36 -4.13 19.46
C ARG A 32 -5.06 -4.50 18.01
N LEU A 33 -5.82 -5.43 17.42
CA LEU A 33 -5.74 -5.74 16.00
C LEU A 33 -6.01 -4.49 15.16
N HIS A 34 -7.06 -3.72 15.44
CA HIS A 34 -7.33 -2.46 14.72
C HIS A 34 -6.18 -1.47 14.83
N ARG A 35 -5.58 -1.31 16.02
CA ARG A 35 -4.38 -0.47 16.20
C ARG A 35 -3.21 -0.99 15.36
N PHE A 36 -2.97 -2.29 15.36
CA PHE A 36 -1.91 -2.90 14.55
C PHE A 36 -2.16 -2.70 13.05
N LEU A 37 -3.40 -2.85 12.57
CA LEU A 37 -3.75 -2.60 11.17
C LEU A 37 -3.50 -1.14 10.76
N CYS A 38 -3.75 -0.18 11.64
CA CYS A 38 -3.55 1.24 11.36
C CYS A 38 -2.09 1.70 11.49
N PHE A 39 -1.37 1.26 12.54
CA PHE A 39 -0.05 1.79 12.91
C PHE A 39 1.11 0.81 12.65
N GLY A 40 0.83 -0.48 12.49
CA GLY A 40 1.86 -1.51 12.40
C GLY A 40 2.69 -1.63 13.67
N SER A 41 3.95 -2.06 13.50
CA SER A 41 4.94 -2.14 14.59
C SER A 41 6.31 -1.56 14.21
N GLU A 42 6.45 -1.04 12.99
CA GLU A 42 7.71 -0.48 12.47
C GLU A 42 8.13 0.76 13.26
N GLY A 43 9.40 0.81 13.67
CA GLY A 43 9.92 1.86 14.55
C GLY A 43 9.59 1.65 16.04
N GLY A 44 8.75 0.68 16.38
CA GLY A 44 8.31 0.46 17.76
C GLY A 44 7.43 1.60 18.29
N THR A 45 7.42 1.73 19.61
CA THR A 45 6.93 2.93 20.32
C THR A 45 8.09 3.55 21.09
N TYR A 46 7.87 4.71 21.72
CA TYR A 46 8.81 5.33 22.63
C TYR A 46 9.35 4.36 23.70
N TYR A 47 8.50 3.43 24.17
CA TYR A 47 8.81 2.51 25.26
C TYR A 47 9.08 1.06 24.82
N ILE A 48 8.63 0.67 23.63
CA ILE A 48 8.63 -0.73 23.17
C ILE A 48 9.36 -0.82 21.84
N GLY A 49 10.49 -1.53 21.80
CA GLY A 49 11.22 -1.76 20.56
C GLY A 49 10.40 -2.52 19.52
N GLU A 50 10.67 -2.25 18.23
CA GLU A 50 9.95 -2.79 17.07
C GLU A 50 9.68 -4.30 17.13
N LYS A 51 10.71 -5.11 17.43
CA LYS A 51 10.57 -6.57 17.51
C LYS A 51 9.57 -6.98 18.59
N LYS A 52 9.70 -6.41 19.80
CA LYS A 52 8.82 -6.72 20.93
C LYS A 52 7.38 -6.33 20.61
N LEU A 53 7.16 -5.15 20.02
CA LEU A 53 5.84 -4.69 19.62
C LEU A 53 5.20 -5.61 18.56
N GLY A 54 6.01 -6.09 17.60
CA GLY A 54 5.58 -7.08 16.61
C GLY A 54 5.15 -8.40 17.26
N PHE A 55 5.91 -8.91 18.24
CA PHE A 55 5.56 -10.12 18.98
C PHE A 55 4.26 -9.96 19.76
N GLU A 56 4.09 -8.90 20.55
CA GLU A 56 2.88 -8.72 21.36
C GLU A 56 1.60 -8.59 20.51
N ASN A 57 1.69 -7.95 19.33
CA ASN A 57 0.56 -7.90 18.39
C ASN A 57 0.28 -9.26 17.75
N THR A 58 1.32 -10.06 17.52
CA THR A 58 1.17 -11.43 17.00
C THR A 58 0.53 -12.34 18.05
N GLU A 59 0.89 -12.23 19.32
CA GLU A 59 0.26 -12.98 20.40
C GLU A 59 -1.23 -12.65 20.55
N ALA A 60 -1.60 -11.37 20.48
CA ALA A 60 -3.00 -10.96 20.48
C ALA A 60 -3.79 -11.56 19.30
N LEU A 61 -3.18 -11.62 18.13
CA LEU A 61 -3.77 -12.24 16.96
C LEU A 61 -3.95 -13.76 17.13
N ILE A 62 -2.97 -14.44 17.74
CA ILE A 62 -3.04 -15.87 18.04
C ILE A 62 -4.15 -16.14 19.05
N ARG A 63 -4.24 -15.37 20.15
CA ARG A 63 -5.32 -15.49 21.13
C ARG A 63 -6.71 -15.35 20.51
N LEU A 64 -6.90 -14.38 19.60
CA LEU A 64 -8.18 -14.25 18.88
C LEU A 64 -8.52 -15.51 18.05
N ILE A 65 -7.53 -16.16 17.46
CA ILE A 65 -7.74 -17.39 16.68
C ILE A 65 -8.06 -18.56 17.62
N GLU A 66 -7.33 -18.69 18.74
CA GLU A 66 -7.54 -19.71 19.76
C GLU A 66 -8.92 -19.58 20.44
N ASP A 67 -9.40 -18.35 20.65
CA ASP A 67 -10.73 -18.02 21.14
C ASP A 67 -11.85 -18.27 20.11
N GLY A 68 -11.54 -18.79 18.92
CA GLY A 68 -12.50 -19.09 17.87
C GLY A 68 -12.99 -17.89 17.06
N LYS A 69 -12.35 -16.72 17.20
CA LYS A 69 -12.71 -15.47 16.48
C LYS A 69 -11.90 -15.25 15.21
N GLY A 70 -11.18 -16.26 14.72
CA GLY A 70 -10.30 -16.11 13.54
C GLY A 70 -11.04 -15.76 12.24
N CYS A 71 -12.30 -16.18 12.07
CA CYS A 71 -13.12 -15.73 10.93
C CYS A 71 -13.46 -14.23 11.02
N ASP A 72 -13.76 -13.73 12.21
CA ASP A 72 -14.03 -12.30 12.44
C ASP A 72 -12.79 -11.45 12.16
N VAL A 73 -11.62 -11.94 12.60
CA VAL A 73 -10.31 -11.33 12.28
C VAL A 73 -10.10 -11.20 10.77
N VAL A 74 -10.36 -12.26 9.99
CA VAL A 74 -10.23 -12.22 8.53
C VAL A 74 -11.23 -11.24 7.92
N GLN A 75 -12.44 -11.15 8.45
CA GLN A 75 -13.47 -10.21 7.98
C GLN A 75 -13.07 -8.76 8.27
N GLU A 76 -12.50 -8.47 9.43
CA GLU A 76 -11.96 -7.15 9.77
C GLU A 76 -10.80 -6.77 8.85
N ILE A 77 -9.84 -7.68 8.63
CA ILE A 77 -8.73 -7.51 7.67
C ILE A 77 -9.27 -7.17 6.27
N LYS A 78 -10.27 -7.93 5.80
CA LYS A 78 -10.91 -7.69 4.49
C LYS A 78 -11.58 -6.31 4.46
N THR A 79 -12.32 -5.93 5.48
CA THR A 79 -13.03 -4.66 5.59
C THR A 79 -12.05 -3.48 5.54
N PHE A 80 -11.01 -3.51 6.38
CA PHE A 80 -9.96 -2.50 6.40
C PHE A 80 -9.23 -2.40 5.05
N SER A 81 -9.00 -3.53 4.38
CA SER A 81 -8.36 -3.55 3.06
C SER A 81 -9.24 -2.92 2.00
N VAL A 82 -10.46 -3.43 1.82
CA VAL A 82 -11.38 -3.06 0.72
C VAL A 82 -11.76 -1.58 0.80
N GLU A 83 -12.06 -1.10 2.01
CA GLU A 83 -12.39 0.30 2.28
C GLU A 83 -11.17 1.23 2.33
N GLY A 84 -9.94 0.69 2.39
CA GLY A 84 -8.73 1.50 2.41
C GLY A 84 -8.53 2.28 3.71
N ARG A 85 -8.91 1.69 4.86
CA ARG A 85 -8.80 2.31 6.19
C ARG A 85 -7.38 2.30 6.78
N THR A 86 -6.42 1.66 6.10
CA THR A 86 -5.02 1.58 6.55
C THR A 86 -4.12 2.38 5.61
N ALA A 87 -3.17 3.10 6.19
CA ALA A 87 -2.14 3.79 5.42
C ALA A 87 -1.20 2.77 4.75
N LYS A 88 -0.62 1.87 5.56
CA LYS A 88 0.26 0.80 5.09
C LYS A 88 -0.49 -0.53 4.93
N GLN A 89 -0.01 -1.39 4.04
CA GLN A 89 -0.65 -2.69 3.75
C GLN A 89 0.06 -3.83 4.47
N GLU A 90 1.30 -3.63 4.92
CA GLU A 90 2.16 -4.61 5.56
C GLU A 90 1.52 -5.24 6.80
N PRO A 91 0.94 -4.48 7.77
CA PRO A 91 0.32 -5.09 8.95
C PRO A 91 -0.87 -5.99 8.59
N LEU A 92 -1.66 -5.57 7.60
CA LEU A 92 -2.82 -6.30 7.10
C LEU A 92 -2.41 -7.61 6.41
N LEU A 93 -1.39 -7.54 5.56
CA LEU A 93 -0.84 -8.72 4.87
C LEU A 93 -0.16 -9.68 5.85
N PHE A 94 0.51 -9.16 6.88
CA PHE A 94 1.08 -9.97 7.95
C PHE A 94 -0.02 -10.70 8.73
N ALA A 95 -1.06 -9.99 9.18
CA ALA A 95 -2.19 -10.61 9.89
C ALA A 95 -2.89 -11.68 9.04
N LEU A 96 -3.07 -11.43 7.73
CA LEU A 96 -3.61 -12.42 6.80
C LEU A 96 -2.65 -13.62 6.61
N ALA A 97 -1.34 -13.40 6.64
CA ALA A 97 -0.33 -14.46 6.58
C ALA A 97 -0.44 -15.40 7.78
N VAL A 98 -0.61 -14.85 8.99
CA VAL A 98 -0.83 -15.62 10.23
C VAL A 98 -2.15 -16.42 10.14
N CYS A 99 -3.26 -15.77 9.78
CA CYS A 99 -4.55 -16.44 9.62
C CYS A 99 -4.51 -17.58 8.59
N SER A 100 -3.73 -17.44 7.52
CA SER A 100 -3.59 -18.49 6.49
C SER A 100 -2.60 -19.61 6.84
N GLN A 101 -1.93 -19.54 7.99
CA GLN A 101 -1.01 -20.56 8.53
C GLN A 101 -1.43 -21.13 9.89
N CYS A 102 -2.52 -20.62 10.48
CA CYS A 102 -3.03 -21.14 11.73
C CYS A 102 -3.54 -22.59 11.60
N SER A 103 -3.72 -23.22 12.76
CA SER A 103 -4.25 -24.58 12.92
C SER A 103 -5.74 -24.66 12.59
N ASP A 104 -6.53 -23.60 12.83
CA ASP A 104 -7.96 -23.60 12.56
C ASP A 104 -8.28 -23.61 11.06
N ALA A 105 -8.98 -24.66 10.62
CA ALA A 105 -9.35 -24.88 9.24
C ALA A 105 -10.32 -23.82 8.71
N LYS A 106 -11.27 -23.34 9.53
CA LYS A 106 -12.26 -22.34 9.11
C LYS A 106 -11.60 -21.00 8.82
N THR A 107 -10.77 -20.53 9.74
CA THR A 107 -9.97 -19.31 9.61
C THR A 107 -9.04 -19.39 8.39
N LYS A 108 -8.34 -20.51 8.23
CA LYS A 108 -7.44 -20.71 7.08
C LYS A 108 -8.19 -20.63 5.75
N GLN A 109 -9.34 -21.28 5.62
CA GLN A 109 -10.16 -21.21 4.41
C GLN A 109 -10.67 -19.80 4.14
N ALA A 110 -11.13 -19.07 5.17
CA ALA A 110 -11.55 -17.68 5.05
C ALA A 110 -10.39 -16.80 4.58
N ALA A 111 -9.20 -16.96 5.17
CA ALA A 111 -8.01 -16.20 4.82
C ALA A 111 -7.63 -16.41 3.34
N PHE A 112 -7.63 -17.65 2.85
CA PHE A 112 -7.33 -17.93 1.43
C PHE A 112 -8.37 -17.34 0.47
N LYS A 113 -9.66 -17.35 0.83
CA LYS A 113 -10.72 -16.71 0.03
C LYS A 113 -10.52 -15.19 -0.04
N ALA A 114 -10.05 -14.56 1.04
CA ALA A 114 -9.82 -13.12 1.09
C ALA A 114 -8.61 -12.64 0.27
N ILE A 115 -7.68 -13.52 -0.15
CA ILE A 115 -6.43 -13.14 -0.83
C ILE A 115 -6.70 -12.36 -2.13
N SER A 116 -7.66 -12.77 -2.95
CA SER A 116 -7.94 -12.10 -4.23
C SER A 116 -8.42 -10.66 -4.03
N GLU A 117 -9.15 -10.40 -2.95
CA GLU A 117 -9.71 -9.08 -2.62
C GLU A 117 -8.69 -8.19 -1.90
N VAL A 118 -7.89 -8.76 -0.99
CA VAL A 118 -6.87 -8.04 -0.22
C VAL A 118 -5.61 -7.75 -1.05
N CYS A 119 -5.10 -8.76 -1.76
CA CYS A 119 -3.90 -8.64 -2.57
C CYS A 119 -4.23 -8.08 -3.95
N ARG A 120 -4.55 -6.78 -4.04
CA ARG A 120 -4.96 -6.15 -5.32
C ARG A 120 -3.86 -6.05 -6.37
N ILE A 121 -2.63 -5.79 -5.94
CA ILE A 121 -1.45 -5.59 -6.80
C ILE A 121 -0.35 -6.62 -6.51
N PRO A 122 0.60 -6.84 -7.43
CA PRO A 122 1.69 -7.80 -7.24
C PRO A 122 2.47 -7.61 -5.94
N THR A 123 2.76 -6.36 -5.55
CA THR A 123 3.46 -6.05 -4.31
C THR A 123 2.77 -6.70 -3.11
N HIS A 124 1.43 -6.62 -3.01
CA HIS A 124 0.71 -7.21 -1.88
C HIS A 124 0.85 -8.73 -1.86
N LEU A 125 0.76 -9.36 -3.03
CA LEU A 125 0.92 -10.81 -3.15
C LEU A 125 2.35 -11.23 -2.76
N PHE A 126 3.38 -10.54 -3.27
CA PHE A 126 4.77 -10.82 -2.92
C PHE A 126 5.05 -10.62 -1.44
N THR A 127 4.54 -9.55 -0.83
CA THR A 127 4.66 -9.28 0.61
C THR A 127 3.96 -10.35 1.44
N LEU A 128 2.74 -10.77 1.05
CA LEU A 128 2.04 -11.88 1.72
C LEU A 128 2.87 -13.18 1.67
N ILE A 129 3.40 -13.53 0.50
CA ILE A 129 4.22 -14.74 0.32
C ILE A 129 5.50 -14.66 1.15
N GLN A 130 6.13 -13.48 1.21
CA GLN A 130 7.32 -13.25 2.04
C GLN A 130 6.99 -13.42 3.54
N PHE A 131 5.95 -12.78 4.06
CA PHE A 131 5.53 -12.99 5.45
C PHE A 131 5.19 -14.45 5.73
N LYS A 132 4.58 -15.14 4.76
CA LYS A 132 4.32 -16.57 4.90
C LYS A 132 5.61 -17.40 4.98
N LYS A 133 6.65 -17.01 4.27
CA LYS A 133 7.98 -17.64 4.36
C LYS A 133 8.60 -17.38 5.74
N ASP A 134 8.50 -16.15 6.24
CA ASP A 134 9.09 -15.75 7.54
C ASP A 134 8.40 -16.44 8.72
N LEU A 135 7.08 -16.68 8.64
CA LEU A 135 6.32 -17.40 9.66
C LEU A 135 6.57 -18.92 9.68
N LYS A 136 7.22 -19.48 8.66
CA LYS A 136 7.40 -20.93 8.49
C LYS A 136 8.09 -21.57 9.69
N GLU A 137 9.16 -20.94 10.19
CA GLU A 137 9.96 -21.46 11.30
C GLU A 137 9.24 -21.28 12.64
N GLY A 138 8.70 -20.09 12.89
CA GLY A 138 7.99 -19.77 14.14
C GLY A 138 6.70 -20.58 14.32
N MET A 139 5.91 -20.75 13.25
CA MET A 139 4.67 -21.54 13.28
C MET A 139 4.89 -23.03 12.99
N LYS A 140 6.15 -23.46 12.77
CA LYS A 140 6.54 -24.85 12.46
C LYS A 140 5.67 -25.52 11.38
N CYS A 141 5.29 -24.75 10.34
CA CYS A 141 4.41 -25.24 9.28
C CYS A 141 4.95 -24.90 7.89
N GLY A 142 4.68 -25.75 6.90
CA GLY A 142 5.05 -25.49 5.51
C GLY A 142 4.10 -24.49 4.83
N MET A 143 4.61 -23.67 3.90
CA MET A 143 3.78 -22.68 3.20
C MET A 143 3.12 -23.21 1.91
N TRP A 144 3.80 -24.05 1.12
CA TRP A 144 3.39 -24.45 -0.23
C TRP A 144 2.45 -25.66 -0.26
N GLY A 145 1.34 -25.58 0.45
CA GLY A 145 0.25 -26.54 0.35
C GLY A 145 -0.66 -26.33 -0.87
N ARG A 146 -1.60 -27.26 -1.10
CA ARG A 146 -2.60 -27.15 -2.19
C ARG A 146 -3.37 -25.83 -2.15
N ALA A 147 -3.72 -25.35 -0.96
CA ALA A 147 -4.46 -24.11 -0.76
C ALA A 147 -3.69 -22.87 -1.27
N LEU A 148 -2.40 -22.75 -0.96
CA LEU A 148 -1.60 -21.61 -1.43
C LEU A 148 -1.38 -21.65 -2.95
N ARG A 149 -1.07 -22.84 -3.50
CA ARG A 149 -0.93 -23.00 -4.95
C ARG A 149 -2.20 -22.59 -5.69
N LYS A 150 -3.36 -23.03 -5.19
CA LYS A 150 -4.68 -22.66 -5.73
C LYS A 150 -4.92 -21.15 -5.61
N ALA A 151 -4.70 -20.54 -4.45
CA ALA A 151 -4.94 -19.11 -4.27
C ALA A 151 -4.06 -18.24 -5.17
N VAL A 152 -2.78 -18.60 -5.34
CA VAL A 152 -1.88 -17.90 -6.28
C VAL A 152 -2.33 -18.11 -7.71
N ALA A 153 -2.74 -19.34 -8.09
CA ALA A 153 -3.24 -19.61 -9.43
C ALA A 153 -4.52 -18.82 -9.75
N ASP A 154 -5.48 -18.83 -8.82
CA ASP A 154 -6.74 -18.09 -8.90
C ASP A 154 -6.50 -16.57 -8.95
N TRP A 155 -5.43 -16.06 -8.33
CA TRP A 155 -5.05 -14.64 -8.40
C TRP A 155 -4.67 -14.18 -9.82
N TYR A 156 -3.97 -15.02 -10.58
CA TYR A 156 -3.60 -14.74 -11.98
C TYR A 156 -4.77 -15.01 -12.92
N ASN A 157 -5.42 -16.18 -12.79
CA ASN A 157 -6.51 -16.60 -13.67
C ASN A 157 -7.80 -15.78 -13.47
N GLY A 158 -8.01 -15.20 -12.28
CA GLY A 158 -9.16 -14.36 -11.98
C GLY A 158 -9.08 -12.92 -12.53
N LYS A 159 -8.00 -12.57 -13.25
CA LYS A 159 -7.81 -11.24 -13.85
C LYS A 159 -7.77 -11.32 -15.37
N ASN A 160 -8.15 -10.23 -16.03
CA ASN A 160 -7.98 -10.07 -17.48
C ASN A 160 -6.47 -10.09 -17.83
N GLY A 161 -6.12 -10.73 -18.96
CA GLY A 161 -4.76 -10.75 -19.50
C GLY A 161 -4.12 -9.36 -19.56
N MET A 162 -4.82 -8.32 -20.04
CA MET A 162 -4.26 -6.97 -20.12
C MET A 162 -3.95 -6.37 -18.73
N ALA A 163 -4.81 -6.61 -17.75
CA ALA A 163 -4.58 -6.16 -16.38
C ALA A 163 -3.37 -6.88 -15.74
N VAL A 164 -3.20 -8.17 -16.04
CA VAL A 164 -2.03 -8.93 -15.60
C VAL A 164 -0.77 -8.44 -16.31
N ALA A 165 -0.82 -8.16 -17.63
CA ALA A 165 0.28 -7.55 -18.37
C ALA A 165 0.78 -6.27 -17.70
N LEU A 166 -0.11 -5.30 -17.49
CA LEU A 166 0.23 -4.04 -16.82
C LEU A 166 0.86 -4.29 -15.44
N ALA A 167 0.33 -5.25 -14.68
CA ALA A 167 0.84 -5.57 -13.35
C ALA A 167 2.26 -6.17 -13.40
N VAL A 168 2.51 -7.12 -14.30
CA VAL A 168 3.79 -7.84 -14.37
C VAL A 168 4.91 -7.01 -14.98
N THR A 169 4.58 -6.10 -15.90
CA THR A 169 5.54 -5.17 -16.50
C THR A 169 5.91 -4.05 -15.54
N LYS A 170 4.93 -3.52 -14.80
CA LYS A 170 5.12 -2.47 -13.78
C LYS A 170 5.83 -2.98 -12.53
N TYR A 171 5.47 -4.18 -12.05
CA TYR A 171 5.97 -4.74 -10.79
C TYR A 171 6.69 -6.07 -11.01
N LYS A 172 7.78 -6.06 -11.80
CA LYS A 172 8.56 -7.27 -12.13
C LYS A 172 8.93 -8.14 -10.91
N GLN A 173 9.41 -7.50 -9.84
CA GLN A 173 9.77 -8.14 -8.58
C GLN A 173 9.64 -7.15 -7.41
N ARG A 174 9.24 -7.63 -6.24
CA ARG A 174 9.26 -6.88 -4.97
C ARG A 174 9.48 -7.83 -3.80
N ASN A 175 10.05 -7.33 -2.71
CA ASN A 175 10.26 -8.06 -1.45
C ASN A 175 10.93 -9.44 -1.65
N GLY A 176 11.86 -9.55 -2.59
CA GLY A 176 12.59 -10.79 -2.89
C GLY A 176 11.85 -11.82 -3.75
N TRP A 177 10.65 -11.51 -4.23
CA TRP A 177 9.85 -12.39 -5.09
C TRP A 177 9.61 -11.79 -6.46
N SER A 178 9.65 -12.65 -7.49
CA SER A 178 9.25 -12.32 -8.85
C SER A 178 7.99 -13.08 -9.26
N HIS A 179 7.33 -12.62 -10.33
CA HIS A 179 6.23 -13.36 -10.95
C HIS A 179 6.68 -14.76 -11.40
N LYS A 180 7.92 -14.90 -11.89
CA LYS A 180 8.50 -16.18 -12.32
C LYS A 180 8.56 -17.19 -11.17
N ASP A 181 8.92 -16.75 -9.97
CA ASP A 181 8.96 -17.61 -8.78
C ASP A 181 7.57 -18.12 -8.42
N LEU A 182 6.58 -17.23 -8.38
CA LEU A 182 5.21 -17.59 -8.04
C LEU A 182 4.59 -18.52 -9.07
N LEU A 183 4.83 -18.31 -10.36
CA LEU A 183 4.36 -19.20 -11.42
C LEU A 183 4.96 -20.60 -11.30
N ARG A 184 6.27 -20.69 -11.02
CA ARG A 184 6.96 -21.97 -10.83
C ARG A 184 6.42 -22.74 -9.61
N LEU A 185 6.23 -22.06 -8.48
CA LEU A 185 5.84 -22.70 -7.22
C LEU A 185 4.34 -22.98 -7.11
N SER A 186 3.51 -22.18 -7.77
CA SER A 186 2.06 -22.41 -7.83
C SER A 186 1.66 -23.52 -8.82
N HIS A 187 2.55 -23.85 -9.77
CA HIS A 187 2.23 -24.71 -10.90
C HIS A 187 0.98 -24.20 -11.66
N LEU A 188 0.95 -22.89 -11.94
CA LEU A 188 -0.18 -22.26 -12.63
C LEU A 188 -0.46 -22.97 -13.96
N LYS A 189 -1.71 -23.41 -14.14
CA LYS A 189 -2.26 -23.74 -15.45
C LYS A 189 -3.05 -22.51 -15.96
N PRO A 190 -2.62 -21.86 -17.06
CA PRO A 190 -3.33 -20.73 -17.64
C PRO A 190 -4.78 -21.08 -17.98
N ALA A 191 -5.72 -20.23 -17.59
CA ALA A 191 -7.15 -20.43 -17.88
C ALA A 191 -7.55 -19.96 -19.30
N ASN A 192 -6.81 -19.02 -19.89
CA ASN A 192 -7.08 -18.48 -21.22
C ASN A 192 -5.77 -18.21 -21.98
N GLU A 193 -5.88 -17.91 -23.27
CA GLU A 193 -4.73 -17.67 -24.15
C GLU A 193 -3.91 -16.45 -23.72
N GLY A 194 -4.55 -15.35 -23.29
CA GLY A 194 -3.86 -14.17 -22.79
C GLY A 194 -2.95 -14.45 -21.60
N ILE A 195 -3.42 -15.23 -20.62
CA ILE A 195 -2.62 -15.66 -19.47
C ILE A 195 -1.53 -16.66 -19.91
N ALA A 196 -1.78 -17.47 -20.95
CA ALA A 196 -0.77 -18.38 -21.49
C ALA A 196 0.39 -17.62 -22.17
N VAL A 197 0.07 -16.59 -22.96
CA VAL A 197 1.05 -15.65 -23.53
C VAL A 197 1.89 -15.01 -22.42
N LEU A 198 1.24 -14.51 -21.37
CA LEU A 198 1.93 -13.84 -20.25
C LEU A 198 2.79 -14.78 -19.42
N THR A 199 2.30 -15.99 -19.14
CA THR A 199 3.07 -17.02 -18.44
C THR A 199 4.33 -17.36 -19.23
N LYS A 200 4.23 -17.46 -20.56
CA LYS A 200 5.40 -17.64 -21.44
C LYS A 200 6.31 -16.42 -21.41
N TYR A 201 5.79 -15.19 -21.54
CA TYR A 201 6.57 -13.96 -21.44
C TYR A 201 7.39 -13.88 -20.14
N ILE A 202 6.79 -14.20 -18.99
CA ILE A 202 7.45 -14.13 -17.68
C ILE A 202 8.50 -15.22 -17.50
N THR A 203 8.22 -16.44 -17.97
CA THR A 203 9.11 -17.59 -17.75
C THR A 203 10.27 -17.65 -18.74
N LYS A 204 10.03 -17.23 -19.98
CA LYS A 204 10.91 -17.41 -21.14
C LYS A 204 11.38 -16.12 -21.82
N GLY A 205 10.63 -15.03 -21.68
CA GLY A 205 10.98 -13.71 -22.23
C GLY A 205 10.32 -13.40 -23.58
N TRP A 206 10.55 -12.18 -24.08
CA TRP A 206 9.86 -11.62 -25.25
C TRP A 206 10.14 -12.36 -26.57
N LYS A 207 11.41 -12.74 -26.83
CA LYS A 207 11.79 -13.40 -28.09
C LYS A 207 10.99 -14.69 -28.33
N GLU A 208 10.91 -15.54 -27.31
CA GLU A 208 10.15 -16.80 -27.38
C GLU A 208 8.64 -16.57 -27.54
N VAL A 209 8.09 -15.47 -27.02
CA VAL A 209 6.70 -15.11 -27.25
C VAL A 209 6.49 -14.68 -28.69
N GLN A 210 7.35 -13.82 -29.22
CA GLN A 210 7.27 -13.37 -30.60
C GLN A 210 7.34 -14.57 -31.56
N ASP A 211 8.30 -15.47 -31.37
CA ASP A 211 8.46 -16.66 -32.24
C ASP A 211 7.29 -17.63 -32.12
N ALA A 212 6.72 -17.83 -30.93
CA ALA A 212 5.62 -18.76 -30.73
C ALA A 212 4.26 -18.27 -31.27
N TYR A 213 4.12 -16.96 -31.54
CA TYR A 213 2.85 -16.33 -31.90
C TYR A 213 2.89 -15.53 -33.21
N LYS A 214 4.01 -15.54 -33.95
CA LYS A 214 4.18 -14.87 -35.26
C LYS A 214 3.16 -15.28 -36.33
N GLU A 215 2.77 -16.55 -36.36
CA GLU A 215 1.93 -17.13 -37.43
C GLU A 215 0.58 -17.67 -36.92
N LYS A 216 0.24 -17.41 -35.66
CA LYS A 216 -1.02 -17.88 -35.09
C LYS A 216 -2.13 -16.87 -35.32
N ALA A 217 -3.31 -17.37 -35.73
CA ALA A 217 -4.53 -16.60 -35.65
C ALA A 217 -4.85 -16.33 -34.17
N LEU A 218 -4.77 -15.07 -33.77
CA LEU A 218 -4.95 -14.63 -32.40
C LEU A 218 -6.28 -13.91 -32.25
N SER A 219 -6.85 -13.96 -31.06
CA SER A 219 -7.97 -13.08 -30.74
C SER A 219 -7.53 -11.60 -30.73
N VAL A 220 -8.46 -10.69 -31.03
CA VAL A 220 -8.21 -9.22 -30.98
C VAL A 220 -7.66 -8.78 -29.61
N GLU A 221 -8.08 -9.45 -28.53
CA GLU A 221 -7.60 -9.17 -27.17
C GLU A 221 -6.14 -9.60 -26.99
N THR A 222 -5.77 -10.77 -27.52
CA THR A 222 -4.40 -11.28 -27.48
C THR A 222 -3.46 -10.44 -28.36
N GLU A 223 -3.93 -9.92 -29.49
CA GLU A 223 -3.16 -9.01 -30.34
C GLU A 223 -2.84 -7.69 -29.62
N LYS A 224 -3.85 -7.06 -28.98
CA LYS A 224 -3.64 -5.86 -28.16
C LYS A 224 -2.62 -6.11 -27.04
N LEU A 225 -2.70 -7.28 -26.41
CA LEU A 225 -1.77 -7.71 -25.38
C LEU A 225 -0.33 -7.83 -25.92
N LEU A 226 -0.14 -8.42 -27.10
CA LEU A 226 1.18 -8.55 -27.72
C LEU A 226 1.75 -7.19 -28.10
N LYS A 227 0.95 -6.30 -28.71
CA LYS A 227 1.37 -4.92 -29.03
C LYS A 227 1.80 -4.16 -27.78
N TYR A 228 1.07 -4.31 -26.67
CA TYR A 228 1.45 -3.71 -25.40
C TYR A 228 2.80 -4.24 -24.88
N LEU A 229 3.00 -5.56 -24.90
CA LEU A 229 4.28 -6.16 -24.46
C LEU A 229 5.45 -5.74 -25.37
N GLU A 230 5.20 -5.60 -26.67
CA GLU A 230 6.15 -5.06 -27.63
C GLU A 230 6.53 -3.62 -27.29
N ALA A 231 5.54 -2.74 -27.07
CA ALA A 231 5.77 -1.35 -26.67
C ALA A 231 6.62 -1.23 -25.39
N VAL A 232 6.34 -2.09 -24.40
CA VAL A 232 7.11 -2.16 -23.15
C VAL A 232 8.56 -2.64 -23.36
N GLU A 233 8.84 -3.44 -24.37
CA GLU A 233 10.22 -3.81 -24.73
C GLU A 233 10.89 -2.75 -25.62
N LYS A 234 10.13 -2.08 -26.49
CA LYS A 234 10.60 -1.01 -27.37
C LYS A 234 11.07 0.21 -26.57
N VAL A 235 10.28 0.65 -25.57
CA VAL A 235 10.60 1.82 -24.72
C VAL A 235 11.92 1.65 -23.94
N LYS A 236 12.34 0.40 -23.68
CA LYS A 236 13.61 0.11 -22.99
C LYS A 236 14.83 0.21 -23.89
N ARG A 237 14.64 0.09 -25.21
CA ARG A 237 15.72 0.06 -26.20
C ARG A 237 15.90 1.40 -26.90
N THR A 238 14.81 2.11 -27.12
CA THR A 238 14.85 3.41 -27.78
C THR A 238 15.55 4.46 -26.91
N LYS A 239 16.26 5.37 -27.58
CA LYS A 239 16.88 6.55 -26.99
C LYS A 239 16.16 7.85 -27.39
N ASP A 240 15.21 7.77 -28.32
CA ASP A 240 14.49 8.93 -28.83
C ASP A 240 13.37 9.34 -27.87
N GLU A 241 13.34 10.62 -27.51
CA GLU A 241 12.37 11.16 -26.57
C GLU A 241 10.96 11.23 -27.17
N LEU A 242 10.85 11.57 -28.46
CA LEU A 242 9.55 11.69 -29.14
C LEU A 242 8.86 10.33 -29.28
N GLU A 243 9.63 9.31 -29.61
CA GLU A 243 9.12 7.94 -29.65
C GLU A 243 8.65 7.47 -28.27
N VAL A 244 9.36 7.82 -27.19
CA VAL A 244 8.96 7.47 -25.82
C VAL A 244 7.65 8.17 -25.45
N ILE A 245 7.49 9.44 -25.79
CA ILE A 245 6.25 10.20 -25.54
C ILE A 245 5.07 9.54 -26.25
N HIS A 246 5.23 9.21 -27.55
CA HIS A 246 4.17 8.54 -28.31
C HIS A 246 3.79 7.18 -27.71
N LEU A 247 4.77 6.39 -27.27
CA LEU A 247 4.52 5.11 -26.60
C LEU A 247 3.81 5.27 -25.25
N ILE A 248 4.08 6.36 -24.50
CA ILE A 248 3.38 6.68 -23.26
C ILE A 248 1.91 6.99 -23.55
N GLU A 249 1.65 7.83 -24.55
CA GLU A 249 0.29 8.26 -24.90
C GLU A 249 -0.57 7.10 -25.44
N GLU A 250 -0.01 6.27 -26.33
CA GLU A 250 -0.74 5.17 -26.96
C GLU A 250 -1.03 4.00 -25.99
N TYR A 251 -0.05 3.62 -25.16
CA TYR A 251 -0.13 2.42 -24.31
C TYR A 251 -0.28 2.73 -22.80
N SER A 252 -0.44 4.01 -22.44
CA SER A 252 -0.52 4.48 -21.05
C SER A 252 0.62 3.94 -20.18
N LEU A 253 1.85 4.01 -20.69
CA LEU A 253 3.02 3.52 -19.97
C LEU A 253 3.31 4.37 -18.74
N VAL A 254 3.72 3.73 -17.64
CA VAL A 254 4.03 4.40 -16.38
C VAL A 254 5.54 4.49 -16.15
N ARG A 255 5.95 5.34 -15.21
CA ARG A 255 7.34 5.55 -14.79
C ARG A 255 8.13 4.26 -14.60
N GLU A 256 7.55 3.21 -14.02
CA GLU A 256 8.24 1.93 -13.78
C GLU A 256 8.66 1.19 -15.06
N HIS A 257 8.07 1.50 -16.22
CA HIS A 257 8.45 0.91 -17.50
C HIS A 257 9.67 1.59 -18.13
N LEU A 258 9.95 2.84 -17.73
CA LEU A 258 10.97 3.67 -18.36
C LEU A 258 12.35 3.46 -17.72
N PRO A 259 13.42 3.47 -18.53
CA PRO A 259 14.78 3.55 -18.02
C PRO A 259 15.03 4.90 -17.34
N THR A 260 16.00 4.93 -16.42
CA THR A 260 16.33 6.12 -15.61
C THR A 260 16.79 7.33 -16.43
N ASN A 261 17.33 7.11 -17.63
CA ASN A 261 17.76 8.18 -18.53
C ASN A 261 16.58 9.02 -19.01
N HIS A 262 15.47 8.37 -19.41
CA HIS A 262 14.26 9.05 -19.89
C HIS A 262 13.58 9.86 -18.78
N LEU A 263 13.78 9.49 -17.51
CA LEU A 263 13.25 10.22 -16.35
C LEU A 263 14.01 11.53 -16.04
N LYS A 264 14.99 11.92 -16.86
CA LYS A 264 15.64 13.24 -16.79
C LYS A 264 14.97 14.28 -17.68
N SER A 265 14.23 13.86 -18.72
CA SER A 265 13.58 14.76 -19.68
C SER A 265 12.29 15.37 -19.11
N LYS A 266 12.11 16.68 -19.27
CA LYS A 266 10.90 17.42 -18.85
C LYS A 266 9.67 16.98 -19.64
N GLU A 267 9.81 16.79 -20.96
CA GLU A 267 8.70 16.45 -21.86
C GLU A 267 8.17 15.03 -21.58
N VAL A 268 9.05 14.09 -21.27
CA VAL A 268 8.64 12.74 -20.84
C VAL A 268 7.81 12.79 -19.55
N TRP A 269 8.18 13.64 -18.58
CA TRP A 269 7.40 13.79 -17.35
C TRP A 269 6.04 14.47 -17.58
N LYS A 270 5.94 15.41 -18.54
CA LYS A 270 4.65 16.00 -18.94
C LYS A 270 3.71 14.95 -19.54
N ALA A 271 4.22 14.11 -20.44
CA ALA A 271 3.44 13.00 -21.00
C ALA A 271 3.00 12.01 -19.91
N LEU A 272 3.90 11.66 -18.99
CA LEU A 272 3.57 10.79 -17.86
C LEU A 272 2.51 11.39 -16.93
N LEU A 273 2.47 12.72 -16.76
CA LEU A 273 1.53 13.40 -15.87
C LEU A 273 0.08 13.23 -16.32
N GLN A 274 -0.17 13.18 -17.63
CA GLN A 274 -1.52 13.09 -18.19
C GLN A 274 -2.29 11.88 -17.67
N GLU A 275 -1.68 10.69 -17.62
CA GLU A 275 -2.35 9.47 -17.11
C GLU A 275 -1.74 8.98 -15.78
N MET A 276 -1.07 9.86 -15.03
CA MET A 276 -0.38 9.47 -13.80
C MET A 276 -1.36 9.03 -12.70
N PRO A 277 -1.20 7.83 -12.11
CA PRO A 277 -1.97 7.43 -10.94
C PRO A 277 -1.71 8.36 -9.74
N LEU A 278 -2.76 8.71 -8.98
CA LEU A 278 -2.68 9.66 -7.86
C LEU A 278 -1.59 9.33 -6.83
N THR A 279 -1.43 8.06 -6.44
CA THR A 279 -0.37 7.66 -5.50
C THR A 279 1.03 7.90 -6.06
N ALA A 280 1.22 7.75 -7.37
CA ALA A 280 2.49 8.05 -8.02
C ALA A 280 2.70 9.57 -8.10
N MET A 281 1.65 10.33 -8.40
CA MET A 281 1.67 11.79 -8.44
C MET A 281 2.12 12.38 -7.10
N LEU A 282 1.46 12.00 -5.99
CA LEU A 282 1.80 12.46 -4.63
C LEU A 282 3.26 12.22 -4.27
N ARG A 283 3.82 11.06 -4.65
CA ARG A 283 5.22 10.70 -4.36
C ARG A 283 6.25 11.44 -5.22
N ASN A 284 5.83 12.02 -6.34
CA ASN A 284 6.72 12.66 -7.31
C ASN A 284 6.52 14.18 -7.42
N LEU A 285 5.65 14.81 -6.63
CA LEU A 285 5.43 16.27 -6.65
C LEU A 285 6.74 17.06 -6.56
N GLY A 286 7.56 16.80 -5.54
CA GLY A 286 8.87 17.46 -5.39
C GLY A 286 9.82 17.21 -6.56
N LYS A 287 9.78 16.02 -7.18
CA LYS A 287 10.61 15.69 -8.36
C LYS A 287 10.14 16.43 -9.61
N MET A 288 8.82 16.54 -9.83
CA MET A 288 8.24 17.24 -10.98
C MET A 288 8.44 18.76 -10.84
N THR A 289 8.34 19.31 -9.64
CA THR A 289 8.70 20.71 -9.37
C THR A 289 10.19 20.96 -9.58
N ALA A 290 11.07 20.04 -9.14
CA ALA A 290 12.52 20.19 -9.33
C ALA A 290 13.00 20.12 -10.80
N ILE A 291 12.26 19.44 -11.68
CA ILE A 291 12.56 19.40 -13.14
C ILE A 291 11.78 20.50 -13.90
N SER A 292 11.12 21.41 -13.18
CA SER A 292 10.31 22.49 -13.77
C SER A 292 9.17 21.99 -14.67
N VAL A 293 8.61 20.81 -14.36
CA VAL A 293 7.36 20.32 -14.97
C VAL A 293 6.18 21.04 -14.33
N LEU A 294 6.26 21.30 -13.03
CA LEU A 294 5.28 22.05 -12.25
C LEU A 294 5.85 23.43 -11.96
N GLU A 295 5.75 24.33 -12.95
CA GLU A 295 6.11 25.75 -12.80
C GLU A 295 4.89 26.53 -12.26
N PRO A 296 5.08 27.57 -11.43
CA PRO A 296 3.98 28.37 -10.91
C PRO A 296 3.14 28.98 -12.04
N GLY A 297 1.82 28.82 -11.97
CA GLY A 297 0.89 29.29 -13.01
C GLY A 297 0.83 28.42 -14.29
N SER A 298 1.50 27.27 -14.30
CA SER A 298 1.43 26.32 -15.44
C SER A 298 0.09 25.56 -15.49
N PRO A 299 -0.36 25.13 -16.69
CA PRO A 299 -1.56 24.29 -16.81
C PRO A 299 -1.39 22.94 -16.11
N GLU A 300 -0.15 22.44 -15.99
CA GLU A 300 0.17 21.21 -15.26
C GLU A 300 -0.12 21.32 -13.76
N VAL A 301 0.16 22.47 -13.13
CA VAL A 301 -0.21 22.73 -11.73
C VAL A 301 -1.72 22.73 -11.56
N SER A 302 -2.44 23.40 -12.45
CA SER A 302 -3.91 23.44 -12.43
C SER A 302 -4.51 22.02 -12.55
N LEU A 303 -3.98 21.19 -13.45
CA LEU A 303 -4.37 19.80 -13.61
C LEU A 303 -4.11 18.99 -12.33
N VAL A 304 -2.95 19.14 -11.70
CA VAL A 304 -2.62 18.46 -10.44
C VAL A 304 -3.58 18.88 -9.33
N CYS A 305 -3.84 20.18 -9.20
CA CYS A 305 -4.75 20.73 -8.19
C CYS A 305 -6.18 20.22 -8.38
N GLU A 306 -6.69 20.17 -9.62
CA GLU A 306 -8.00 19.62 -9.93
C GLU A 306 -8.11 18.14 -9.52
N ARG A 307 -7.07 17.35 -9.84
CA ARG A 307 -7.02 15.92 -9.50
C ARG A 307 -6.96 15.69 -7.99
N LEU A 308 -6.21 16.51 -7.26
CA LEU A 308 -6.11 16.45 -5.79
C LEU A 308 -7.40 16.90 -5.11
N LYS A 309 -8.13 17.88 -5.66
CA LYS A 309 -9.40 18.36 -5.09
C LYS A 309 -10.59 17.44 -5.41
N ASN A 310 -10.45 16.45 -6.29
CA ASN A 310 -11.51 15.53 -6.70
C ASN A 310 -11.69 14.32 -5.75
N GLU A 311 -12.74 14.38 -4.93
CA GLU A 311 -13.06 13.36 -3.92
C GLU A 311 -13.32 11.96 -4.51
N LYS A 312 -14.03 11.88 -5.65
CA LYS A 312 -14.36 10.59 -6.29
C LYS A 312 -13.10 9.86 -6.72
N MET A 313 -12.12 10.59 -7.25
CA MET A 313 -10.85 10.00 -7.67
C MET A 313 -9.98 9.60 -6.48
N LEU A 314 -9.93 10.41 -5.42
CA LEU A 314 -9.22 10.08 -4.18
C LEU A 314 -9.74 8.78 -3.56
N LYS A 315 -11.07 8.63 -3.46
CA LYS A 315 -11.72 7.42 -2.94
C LYS A 315 -11.49 6.20 -3.85
N LYS A 316 -11.62 6.35 -5.16
CA LYS A 316 -11.38 5.27 -6.13
C LYS A 316 -9.92 4.77 -6.09
N ALA A 317 -8.97 5.68 -5.95
CA ALA A 317 -7.55 5.37 -5.81
C ALA A 317 -7.15 4.93 -4.39
N ARG A 318 -8.09 4.98 -3.41
CA ARG A 318 -7.88 4.64 -2.00
C ARG A 318 -6.72 5.43 -1.39
N ILE A 319 -6.70 6.73 -1.64
CA ILE A 319 -5.72 7.63 -1.03
C ILE A 319 -6.10 7.82 0.43
N HIS A 320 -5.29 7.25 1.32
CA HIS A 320 -5.43 7.43 2.76
C HIS A 320 -4.99 8.84 3.20
N PRO A 321 -5.64 9.47 4.19
CA PRO A 321 -5.28 10.81 4.69
C PRO A 321 -3.81 10.94 5.11
N PHE A 322 -3.27 9.89 5.74
CA PHE A 322 -1.85 9.84 6.11
C PHE A 322 -0.90 9.97 4.92
N HIS A 323 -1.28 9.48 3.72
CA HIS A 323 -0.45 9.66 2.52
C HIS A 323 -0.40 11.12 2.07
N ILE A 324 -1.51 11.84 2.21
CA ILE A 324 -1.58 13.28 1.94
C ILE A 324 -0.74 14.03 2.96
N LEU A 325 -0.89 13.73 4.25
CA LEU A 325 -0.13 14.41 5.31
C LEU A 325 1.39 14.22 5.15
N VAL A 326 1.84 13.00 4.86
CA VAL A 326 3.26 12.74 4.56
C VAL A 326 3.70 13.45 3.29
N ALA A 327 2.85 13.48 2.24
CA ALA A 327 3.17 14.18 1.00
C ALA A 327 3.28 15.70 1.22
N LEU A 328 2.38 16.29 2.01
CA LEU A 328 2.36 17.71 2.38
C LEU A 328 3.65 18.10 3.10
N GLU A 329 3.99 17.40 4.19
CA GLU A 329 5.21 17.69 4.96
C GLU A 329 6.48 17.42 4.16
N THR A 330 6.49 16.37 3.33
CA THR A 330 7.62 16.11 2.44
C THR A 330 7.78 17.23 1.41
N TYR A 331 6.68 17.67 0.77
CA TYR A 331 6.71 18.70 -0.26
C TYR A 331 7.08 20.07 0.31
N LYS A 332 6.64 20.38 1.53
CA LYS A 332 7.00 21.60 2.27
C LYS A 332 8.48 21.67 2.63
N GLY A 333 9.13 20.53 2.85
CA GLY A 333 10.54 20.46 3.29
C GLY A 333 11.62 20.93 2.29
N GLU A 334 11.25 21.48 1.13
CA GLU A 334 12.09 22.05 0.04
C GLU A 334 13.24 21.16 -0.50
N ARG A 335 13.41 19.96 0.07
CA ARG A 335 14.50 19.04 -0.20
C ARG A 335 14.05 17.59 -0.04
N GLY A 336 14.58 16.73 -0.91
CA GLY A 336 14.37 15.29 -0.79
C GLY A 336 15.03 14.73 0.45
N ILE A 337 14.29 13.98 1.26
CA ILE A 337 14.81 13.23 2.43
C ILE A 337 16.00 12.33 2.02
N ARG A 338 15.96 11.79 0.80
CA ARG A 338 17.03 10.98 0.21
C ARG A 338 17.53 11.66 -1.06
N GLY A 339 18.69 12.33 -0.99
CA GLY A 339 19.43 12.82 -2.14
C GLY A 339 19.75 14.32 -2.14
N LYS A 340 20.03 14.84 -3.35
CA LYS A 340 20.43 16.24 -3.61
C LYS A 340 19.34 17.07 -4.30
N LEU A 341 18.14 16.50 -4.46
CA LEU A 341 17.01 17.18 -5.08
C LEU A 341 16.50 18.29 -4.15
N HIS A 342 16.37 19.48 -4.71
CA HIS A 342 15.78 20.66 -4.08
C HIS A 342 14.68 21.19 -5.00
N TRP A 343 13.63 21.74 -4.41
CA TRP A 343 12.55 22.38 -5.14
C TRP A 343 11.97 23.49 -4.27
N ARG A 344 11.30 24.45 -4.92
CA ARG A 344 10.51 25.47 -4.24
C ARG A 344 9.05 25.03 -4.20
N PRO A 345 8.42 24.88 -3.03
CA PRO A 345 7.03 24.47 -2.93
C PRO A 345 6.11 25.49 -3.62
N ASP A 346 5.16 24.98 -4.39
CA ASP A 346 4.11 25.78 -5.00
C ASP A 346 2.92 25.96 -4.02
N GLY A 347 2.41 27.19 -3.92
CA GLY A 347 1.34 27.55 -2.99
C GLY A 347 0.01 26.87 -3.31
N ASP A 348 -0.34 26.77 -4.59
CA ASP A 348 -1.61 26.19 -5.03
C ASP A 348 -1.63 24.68 -4.76
N ILE A 349 -0.49 24.01 -4.94
CA ILE A 349 -0.35 22.58 -4.61
C ILE A 349 -0.46 22.35 -3.11
N LEU A 350 0.12 23.21 -2.27
CA LEU A 350 0.01 23.10 -0.82
C LEU A 350 -1.44 23.26 -0.36
N GLU A 351 -2.17 24.25 -0.89
CA GLU A 351 -3.59 24.43 -0.61
C GLU A 351 -4.43 23.24 -1.11
N ALA A 352 -4.12 22.71 -2.30
CA ALA A 352 -4.81 21.55 -2.83
C ALA A 352 -4.57 20.28 -1.99
N LEU A 353 -3.36 20.10 -1.46
CA LEU A 353 -3.04 19.01 -0.53
C LEU A 353 -3.80 19.15 0.77
N ASP A 354 -3.84 20.34 1.36
CA ASP A 354 -4.60 20.61 2.59
C ASP A 354 -6.10 20.32 2.40
N ALA A 355 -6.72 20.85 1.34
CA ALA A 355 -8.11 20.57 1.02
C ALA A 355 -8.37 19.08 0.71
N SER A 356 -7.40 18.38 0.12
CA SER A 356 -7.52 16.95 -0.16
C SER A 356 -7.49 16.10 1.10
N PHE A 357 -6.77 16.53 2.16
CA PHE A 357 -6.64 15.80 3.41
C PHE A 357 -8.02 15.52 4.03
N TYR A 358 -8.84 16.55 4.20
CA TYR A 358 -10.19 16.40 4.76
C TYR A 358 -11.10 15.54 3.87
N LYS A 359 -11.02 15.69 2.54
CA LYS A 359 -11.81 14.93 1.57
C LYS A 359 -11.48 13.42 1.54
N THR A 360 -10.29 13.03 1.98
CA THR A 360 -9.93 11.60 2.05
C THR A 360 -10.58 10.86 3.21
N PHE A 361 -11.08 11.57 4.22
CA PHE A 361 -11.83 10.94 5.30
C PHE A 361 -13.25 10.57 4.86
N LYS A 362 -13.81 9.57 5.55
CA LYS A 362 -15.24 9.29 5.45
C LYS A 362 -15.98 10.33 6.29
N VAL A 363 -16.52 11.35 5.62
CA VAL A 363 -17.34 12.39 6.24
C VAL A 363 -18.62 11.78 6.81
N VAL A 364 -19.01 12.23 8.00
CA VAL A 364 -20.23 11.84 8.71
C VAL A 364 -21.00 13.09 9.12
N GLU A 365 -22.29 12.97 9.37
CA GLU A 365 -23.10 14.11 9.83
C GLU A 365 -22.66 14.57 11.23
N PRO A 366 -22.54 15.89 11.46
CA PRO A 366 -22.12 16.42 12.73
C PRO A 366 -23.18 16.18 13.80
N THR A 367 -22.76 15.74 14.98
CA THR A 367 -23.68 15.41 16.09
C THR A 367 -24.20 16.64 16.85
N GLY A 368 -23.64 17.84 16.62
CA GLY A 368 -23.97 19.07 17.36
C GLY A 368 -23.59 19.08 18.84
N LYS A 369 -22.90 18.03 19.33
CA LYS A 369 -22.47 17.92 20.72
C LYS A 369 -21.20 18.73 20.97
N ARG A 370 -20.99 19.09 22.25
CA ARG A 370 -19.77 19.73 22.71
C ARG A 370 -18.69 18.68 22.91
N PHE A 371 -17.56 18.82 22.23
CA PHE A 371 -16.41 17.94 22.36
C PHE A 371 -15.25 18.69 22.99
N ILE A 372 -14.49 18.02 23.86
CA ILE A 372 -13.18 18.48 24.32
C ILE A 372 -12.15 17.59 23.64
N LEU A 373 -11.26 18.20 22.85
CA LEU A 373 -10.18 17.52 22.16
C LEU A 373 -8.88 17.84 22.90
N ALA A 374 -8.31 16.85 23.59
CA ALA A 374 -7.04 16.98 24.30
C ALA A 374 -5.97 16.17 23.56
N VAL A 375 -4.91 16.84 23.12
CA VAL A 375 -3.76 16.22 22.45
C VAL A 375 -2.66 16.03 23.46
N ASP A 376 -2.18 14.78 23.61
CA ASP A 376 -0.99 14.49 24.39
C ASP A 376 0.25 15.00 23.64
N VAL A 377 1.02 15.85 24.32
CA VAL A 377 2.27 16.46 23.84
C VAL A 377 3.46 16.12 24.75
N SER A 378 3.33 15.08 25.57
CA SER A 378 4.42 14.55 26.40
C SER A 378 5.60 14.09 25.55
N GLY A 379 6.77 13.94 26.17
CA GLY A 379 7.99 13.50 25.47
C GLY A 379 7.80 12.20 24.68
N SER A 380 6.97 11.27 25.19
CA SER A 380 6.67 10.00 24.52
C SER A 380 6.01 10.17 23.14
N MET A 381 5.32 11.30 22.91
CA MET A 381 4.60 11.61 21.67
C MET A 381 5.50 12.10 20.53
N SER A 382 6.80 12.30 20.79
CA SER A 382 7.84 12.50 19.78
C SER A 382 8.20 11.25 18.97
N GLN A 383 7.63 10.08 19.33
CA GLN A 383 7.82 8.85 18.58
C GLN A 383 7.32 8.99 17.13
N LYS A 384 8.05 8.39 16.19
CA LYS A 384 7.68 8.40 14.78
C LYS A 384 6.54 7.44 14.50
N VAL A 385 5.57 7.88 13.69
CA VAL A 385 4.44 7.04 13.29
C VAL A 385 4.69 6.44 11.91
N LEU A 386 4.45 5.13 11.76
CA LEU A 386 4.53 4.41 10.48
C LEU A 386 5.87 4.59 9.74
N GLY A 387 6.98 4.69 10.48
CA GLY A 387 8.32 4.93 9.92
C GLY A 387 8.44 6.22 9.09
N SER A 388 7.57 7.19 9.35
CA SER A 388 7.54 8.47 8.64
C SER A 388 8.38 9.54 9.36
N VAL A 389 8.39 10.75 8.79
CA VAL A 389 8.98 11.94 9.42
C VAL A 389 8.11 12.52 10.53
N LEU A 390 6.84 12.10 10.61
CA LEU A 390 5.82 12.67 11.48
C LEU A 390 5.82 12.03 12.87
N ASP A 391 5.64 12.87 13.88
CA ASP A 391 5.53 12.47 15.27
C ASP A 391 4.08 12.14 15.63
N ALA A 392 3.88 11.38 16.70
CA ALA A 392 2.54 11.02 17.17
C ALA A 392 1.71 12.25 17.56
N SER A 393 2.33 13.29 18.14
CA SER A 393 1.66 14.55 18.46
C SER A 393 1.14 15.26 17.22
N THR A 394 1.93 15.34 16.14
CA THR A 394 1.51 15.94 14.86
C THR A 394 0.35 15.16 14.24
N VAL A 395 0.42 13.83 14.25
CA VAL A 395 -0.66 12.98 13.72
C VAL A 395 -1.93 13.13 14.55
N ALA A 396 -1.81 13.22 15.88
CA ALA A 396 -2.94 13.45 16.77
C ALA A 396 -3.58 14.83 16.54
N ALA A 397 -2.77 15.89 16.37
CA ALA A 397 -3.24 17.23 16.04
C ALA A 397 -3.98 17.24 14.69
N ALA A 398 -3.46 16.55 13.67
CA ALA A 398 -4.14 16.41 12.39
C ALA A 398 -5.51 15.72 12.53
N MET A 399 -5.62 14.70 13.39
CA MET A 399 -6.91 14.06 13.69
C MET A 399 -7.88 14.98 14.47
N CYS A 400 -7.37 15.89 15.30
CA CYS A 400 -8.19 16.89 15.97
C CYS A 400 -8.79 17.89 14.98
N MET A 401 -8.02 18.36 13.99
CA MET A 401 -8.49 19.29 12.96
C MET A 401 -9.65 18.72 12.14
N VAL A 402 -9.58 17.44 11.77
CA VAL A 402 -10.63 16.73 10.99
C VAL A 402 -12.00 16.73 11.67
N ARG A 403 -12.04 16.92 12.99
CA ARG A 403 -13.28 16.90 13.77
C ARG A 403 -13.87 18.29 14.01
N ILE A 404 -13.10 19.34 13.70
CA ILE A 404 -13.49 20.73 13.87
C ILE A 404 -14.23 21.23 12.61
N ASP A 405 -13.87 20.70 11.44
CA ASP A 405 -14.61 20.84 10.17
C ASP A 405 -15.78 19.85 10.07
#